data_AF-A0A9X7JTU3-F1
#
_entry.id   AF-A0A9X7JTU3-F1
#
_cell.length_a   1.000
_cell.length_b   1.000
_cell.length_c   1.000
_cell.angle_alpha   90.00
_cell.angle_beta   90.00
_cell.angle_gamma   90.00
#
_symmetry.space_group_name_H-M   'P 1'
#
loop_
_entity.id
_entity.type
_entity.pdbx_description
1 polymer ?
#
loop_
_entity_poly.entity_id
_entity_poly.type
_entity_poly.pdbx_seq_one_letter_code
_entity_poly.pdbx_strand_id
1 'polypeptide(L)'
;MAVSWELAPAEWVLLQALIERCGVQILVDHAGGSWQAARTRPRSARYFLAGWRSLPSMPTHTPTSTGPGATVVALRTARPSTTDQRVHDGLALAARLREQENA
;
A
#
# COMPACT_ATOMS: atom_id res chain seq x y z
N MET A 1 7.99 7.67 -8.18
CA MET A 1 7.46 7.34 -9.52
C MET A 1 6.17 8.09 -9.69
N ALA A 2 6.09 9.02 -10.64
CA ALA A 2 4.87 9.80 -10.89
C ALA A 2 4.59 9.80 -12.39
N VAL A 3 3.34 9.55 -12.77
CA VAL A 3 2.85 9.51 -14.14
C VAL A 3 1.50 10.22 -14.20
N SER A 4 1.14 10.77 -15.36
CA SER A 4 -0.19 11.30 -15.59
C SER A 4 -1.23 10.18 -15.66
N TRP A 5 -2.39 10.45 -15.08
CA TRP A 5 -3.55 9.55 -15.08
C TRP A 5 -4.63 10.02 -16.06
N GLU A 6 -4.22 10.69 -17.13
CA GLU A 6 -5.12 11.10 -18.21
C GLU A 6 -5.49 9.87 -19.06
N LEU A 7 -6.46 9.11 -18.57
CA LEU A 7 -7.03 7.95 -19.23
C LEU A 7 -8.39 8.30 -19.85
N ALA A 8 -8.68 7.71 -21.00
CA ALA A 8 -10.01 7.78 -21.61
C ALA A 8 -11.04 6.99 -20.77
N PRO A 9 -12.34 7.28 -20.87
CA PRO A 9 -13.38 6.55 -20.11
C PRO A 9 -13.30 5.02 -20.24
N ALA A 10 -13.04 4.51 -21.46
CA ALA A 10 -12.88 3.07 -21.69
C ALA A 10 -11.63 2.47 -21.02
N GLU A 11 -10.57 3.25 -20.85
CA GLU A 11 -9.35 2.81 -20.18
C GLU A 11 -9.52 2.78 -18.65
N TRP A 12 -10.34 3.67 -18.09
CA TRP A 12 -10.75 3.60 -16.68
C TRP A 12 -11.55 2.34 -16.39
N VAL A 13 -12.51 1.99 -17.24
CA VAL A 13 -13.28 0.74 -17.11
C VAL A 13 -12.35 -0.48 -17.19
N LEU A 14 -11.41 -0.48 -18.13
CA LEU A 14 -10.38 -1.52 -18.21
C LEU A 14 -9.56 -1.61 -16.93
N LEU A 15 -9.11 -0.48 -16.38
CA LEU A 15 -8.32 -0.44 -15.16
C LEU A 15 -9.10 -1.02 -13.98
N GLN A 16 -10.38 -0.68 -13.84
CA GLN A 16 -11.24 -1.26 -12.82
C GLN A 16 -11.34 -2.79 -12.96
N ALA A 17 -11.60 -3.30 -14.17
CA ALA A 17 -11.65 -4.73 -14.43
C ALA A 17 -10.31 -5.44 -14.11
N LEU A 18 -9.17 -4.79 -14.38
CA LEU A 18 -7.85 -5.30 -14.02
C LEU A 18 -7.65 -5.35 -12.50
N ILE A 19 -8.10 -4.32 -11.78
CA ILE A 19 -8.05 -4.27 -10.31
C ILE A 19 -8.89 -5.41 -9.72
N GLU A 20 -10.10 -5.62 -10.23
CA GLU A 20 -10.97 -6.72 -9.78
C GLU A 20 -10.37 -8.11 -10.08
N ARG A 21 -9.67 -8.25 -11.22
CA ARG A 21 -9.12 -9.53 -11.68
C ARG A 21 -7.84 -9.97 -10.97
N CYS A 22 -6.93 -9.04 -10.64
CA CYS A 22 -5.61 -9.38 -10.09
C CYS A 22 -5.19 -8.57 -8.86
N GLY A 23 -5.98 -7.56 -8.48
CA GLY A 23 -5.71 -6.73 -7.32
C GLY A 23 -4.66 -5.64 -7.58
N VAL A 24 -4.72 -4.58 -6.77
CA VAL A 24 -3.86 -3.41 -6.91
C VAL A 24 -2.37 -3.74 -6.70
N GLN A 25 -2.04 -4.63 -5.76
CA GLN A 25 -0.64 -4.94 -5.42
C GLN A 25 0.11 -5.54 -6.62
N ILE A 26 -0.49 -6.50 -7.33
CA ILE A 26 0.13 -7.10 -8.53
C ILE A 26 0.34 -6.07 -9.63
N LEU A 27 -0.62 -5.16 -9.84
CA LEU A 27 -0.48 -4.07 -10.82
C LEU A 27 0.68 -3.14 -10.46
N VAL A 28 0.83 -2.80 -9.18
CA VAL A 28 1.92 -1.94 -8.68
C VAL A 28 3.27 -2.63 -8.80
N ASP A 29 3.38 -3.91 -8.42
CA ASP A 29 4.63 -4.67 -8.53
C ASP A 29 5.08 -4.77 -10.00
N HIS A 30 4.15 -5.09 -10.90
CA HIS A 30 4.42 -5.12 -12.34
C HIS A 30 4.83 -3.74 -12.87
N ALA A 31 4.12 -2.67 -12.47
CA ALA A 31 4.47 -1.31 -12.86
C ALA A 31 5.85 -0.90 -12.34
N GLY A 32 6.20 -1.28 -11.12
CA GLY A 32 7.53 -1.06 -10.54
C GLY A 32 8.62 -1.76 -11.33
N GLY A 33 8.43 -3.05 -11.66
CA GLY A 33 9.38 -3.79 -12.49
C GLY A 33 9.57 -3.18 -13.87
N SER A 34 8.47 -2.86 -14.56
CA SER A 34 8.51 -2.22 -15.88
C SER A 34 9.13 -0.82 -15.85
N TRP A 35 8.92 -0.04 -14.77
CA TRP A 35 9.57 1.26 -14.59
C TRP A 35 11.09 1.15 -14.46
N GLN A 36 11.59 0.17 -13.71
CA GLN A 36 13.03 -0.05 -13.54
C GLN A 36 13.68 -0.55 -14.84
N ALA A 37 12.98 -1.38 -15.61
CA ALA A 37 13.46 -1.91 -16.89
C ALA A 37 13.35 -0.90 -18.05
N ALA A 38 12.57 0.17 -17.89
CA ALA A 38 12.33 1.13 -18.96
C ALA A 38 13.57 1.99 -19.23
N ARG A 39 14.03 1.99 -20.49
CA ARG A 39 15.12 2.88 -20.96
C ARG A 39 14.75 4.37 -20.85
N THR A 40 13.46 4.68 -20.97
CA THR A 40 12.92 6.03 -20.84
C THR A 40 11.81 6.01 -19.82
N ARG A 41 11.84 6.97 -18.88
CA ARG A 41 10.85 7.06 -17.80
C ARG A 41 9.44 7.27 -18.41
N PRO A 42 8.50 6.35 -18.16
CA PRO A 42 7.11 6.52 -18.56
C PRO A 42 6.53 7.83 -18.00
N ARG A 43 5.73 8.54 -18.80
CA ARG A 43 5.05 9.78 -18.37
C ARG A 43 3.56 9.61 -18.11
N SER A 44 2.96 8.51 -18.57
CA SER A 44 1.52 8.25 -18.47
C SER A 44 1.26 6.81 -18.01
N ALA A 45 0.19 6.63 -17.23
CA ALA A 45 -0.29 5.33 -16.80
C ALA A 45 -0.64 4.38 -17.98
N ARG A 46 -0.96 4.93 -19.16
CA ARG A 46 -1.22 4.18 -20.39
C ARG A 46 -0.10 3.22 -20.78
N TYR A 47 1.15 3.58 -20.46
CA TYR A 47 2.31 2.75 -20.70
C TYR A 47 2.18 1.37 -20.03
N PHE A 48 1.59 1.31 -18.83
CA PHE A 48 1.46 0.07 -18.06
C PHE A 48 0.24 -0.76 -18.45
N LEU A 49 -0.82 -0.14 -19.02
CA LEU A 49 -2.06 -0.83 -19.37
C LEU A 49 -1.83 -2.03 -20.30
N ALA A 50 -0.90 -1.91 -21.26
CA ALA A 50 -0.56 -2.99 -22.17
C ALA A 50 0.03 -4.19 -21.43
N GLY A 51 0.96 -3.96 -20.48
CA GLY A 51 1.55 -5.03 -19.69
C GLY A 51 0.57 -5.64 -18.70
N TRP A 52 -0.29 -4.83 -18.08
CA TRP A 52 -1.29 -5.31 -17.13
C TRP A 52 -2.35 -6.22 -17.76
N ARG A 53 -2.68 -6.03 -19.04
CA ARG A 53 -3.60 -6.92 -19.76
C ARG A 53 -3.11 -8.37 -19.81
N SER A 54 -1.80 -8.57 -19.91
CA SER A 54 -1.16 -9.88 -19.99
C SER A 54 -0.96 -10.55 -18.63
N LEU A 55 -1.31 -9.87 -17.53
CA LEU A 55 -1.19 -10.46 -16.20
C LEU A 55 -2.18 -11.61 -16.01
N PRO A 56 -1.76 -12.72 -15.36
CA PRO A 56 -2.64 -13.83 -15.08
C PRO A 56 -3.78 -13.39 -14.15
N SER A 57 -4.97 -13.96 -14.37
CA SER A 57 -6.06 -13.85 -13.39
C SER A 57 -5.66 -14.64 -12.15
N MET A 58 -5.65 -13.99 -10.99
CA MET A 58 -5.47 -14.73 -9.75
C MET A 58 -6.79 -15.44 -9.42
N PRO A 59 -6.76 -16.71 -8.96
CA PRO A 59 -7.94 -17.31 -8.39
C PRO A 59 -8.39 -16.41 -7.25
N THR A 60 -9.69 -16.10 -7.21
CA THR A 60 -10.30 -15.31 -6.15
C THR A 60 -10.01 -15.98 -4.81
N HIS A 61 -8.91 -15.58 -4.16
CA HIS A 61 -8.80 -15.71 -2.72
C HIS A 61 -9.80 -14.72 -2.18
N THR A 62 -11.04 -15.19 -2.01
CA THR A 62 -11.98 -14.58 -1.08
C THR A 62 -11.18 -14.29 0.18
N PRO A 63 -11.00 -13.03 0.58
CA PRO A 63 -10.47 -12.79 1.90
C PRO A 63 -11.50 -13.40 2.84
N THR A 64 -11.16 -14.51 3.47
CA THR A 64 -11.90 -15.03 4.62
C THR A 64 -11.73 -14.01 5.72
N SER A 65 -12.49 -12.92 5.63
CA SER A 65 -12.75 -11.99 6.72
C SER A 65 -13.73 -12.68 7.64
N THR A 66 -13.25 -13.68 8.37
CA THR A 66 -14.00 -14.22 9.51
C THR A 66 -13.63 -13.37 10.71
N GLY A 67 -14.33 -12.26 10.86
CA GLY A 67 -14.26 -11.42 12.05
C GLY A 67 -14.82 -10.01 11.80
N PRO A 68 -15.92 -9.59 12.47
CA PRO A 68 -16.33 -8.20 12.45
C PRO A 68 -15.24 -7.35 13.14
N GLY A 69 -14.43 -6.63 12.35
CA GLY A 69 -13.38 -5.73 12.85
C GLY A 69 -12.10 -5.64 12.00
N ALA A 70 -11.90 -6.51 11.02
CA ALA A 70 -10.67 -6.54 10.24
C ALA A 70 -10.73 -5.62 9.00
N THR A 71 -10.66 -4.30 9.21
CA THR A 71 -10.34 -3.34 8.13
C THR A 71 -9.17 -2.46 8.55
N VAL A 72 -8.06 -3.10 8.93
CA VAL A 72 -6.76 -2.44 9.01
C VAL A 72 -5.73 -3.42 8.46
N VAL A 73 -5.22 -3.15 7.26
CA VAL A 73 -4.01 -3.80 6.77
C VAL A 73 -2.89 -3.34 7.69
N ALA A 74 -2.29 -4.25 8.46
CA ALA A 74 -1.11 -3.94 9.26
C ALA A 74 0.02 -3.56 8.31
N LEU A 75 0.23 -2.25 8.13
CA LEU A 75 1.39 -1.72 7.44
C LEU A 75 2.60 -2.22 8.22
N ARG A 76 3.42 -3.08 7.58
CA ARG A 76 4.69 -3.64 8.08
C ARG A 76 5.26 -2.74 9.17
N THR A 77 5.35 -3.26 10.41
CA THR A 77 5.79 -2.56 11.62
C THR A 77 6.90 -1.57 11.28
N ALA A 78 6.51 -0.33 11.02
CA ALA A 78 7.46 0.72 10.69
C ALA A 78 8.33 0.88 11.93
N ARG A 79 9.66 0.96 11.74
CA ARG A 79 10.57 1.32 12.83
C ARG A 79 9.96 2.55 13.53
N PRO A 80 9.71 2.49 14.86
CA PRO A 80 9.09 3.60 15.57
C PRO A 80 9.86 4.89 15.30
N SER A 81 9.14 5.99 15.10
CA SER A 81 9.79 7.30 15.01
C SER A 81 10.53 7.58 16.31
N THR A 82 11.71 8.19 16.21
CA THR A 82 12.48 8.64 17.38
C THR A 82 11.64 9.56 18.28
N THR A 83 10.67 10.28 17.71
CA THR A 83 9.72 11.11 18.46
C THR A 83 8.78 10.27 19.32
N ASP A 84 8.14 9.25 18.75
CA ASP A 84 7.21 8.38 19.48
C ASP A 84 7.92 7.63 20.61
N GLN A 85 9.16 7.20 20.36
CA GLN A 85 9.99 6.55 21.39
C GLN A 85 10.22 7.48 22.59
N ARG A 86 10.62 8.74 22.35
CA ARG A 86 10.90 9.71 23.42
C ARG A 86 9.63 10.08 24.20
N VAL A 87 8.48 10.18 23.53
CA VAL A 87 7.20 10.42 24.19
C VAL A 87 6.85 9.25 25.11
N HIS A 88 7.00 8.02 24.62
CA HIS A 88 6.75 6.83 25.41
C HIS A 88 7.66 6.77 26.65
N ASP A 89 8.96 7.01 26.47
CA ASP A 89 9.93 7.01 27.56
C ASP A 89 9.62 8.11 28.60
N GLY A 90 9.19 9.30 28.15
CA GLY A 90 8.79 10.40 29.02
C GLY A 90 7.53 10.09 29.84
N LEU A 91 6.54 9.44 29.24
CA LEU A 91 5.33 9.01 29.95
C LEU A 91 5.64 7.93 30.99
N ALA A 92 6.54 6.99 30.67
CA ALA A 92 6.99 5.96 31.61
C ALA A 92 7.75 6.56 32.80
N LEU A 93 8.57 7.59 32.58
CA LEU A 93 9.26 8.33 33.63
C LEU A 93 8.25 9.05 34.56
N ALA A 94 7.25 9.72 33.98
CA ALA A 94 6.24 10.45 34.73
C ALA A 94 5.40 9.51 35.62
N ALA A 95 5.08 8.30 35.14
CA ALA A 95 4.38 7.30 35.93
C ALA A 95 5.19 6.87 37.17
N ARG A 96 6.48 6.60 37.00
CA ARG A 96 7.38 6.24 38.11
C ARG A 96 7.53 7.35 39.14
N LEU A 97 7.62 8.61 38.71
CA LEU A 97 7.70 9.74 39.64
C LEU A 97 6.43 9.87 40.48
N ARG A 98 5.26 9.66 39.87
CA ARG A 98 3.97 9.69 40.58
C ARG A 98 3.86 8.58 41.64
N GLU A 99 4.44 7.41 41.38
CA GLU A 99 4.50 6.33 42.37
C GLU A 99 5.40 6.69 43.55
N GLN A 100 6.50 7.42 43.31
CA GLN A 100 7.38 7.91 44.38
C GLN A 100 6.76 9.04 45.20
N GLU A 101 5.99 9.93 44.57
CA GLU A 101 5.28 11.02 45.28
C GLU A 101 4.14 10.50 46.17
N ASN A 102 3.59 9.33 45.86
CA ASN A 102 2.48 8.71 46.60
C ASN A 102 2.94 7.67 47.64
N ALA A 103 4.25 7.49 47.83
CA ALA A 103 4.86 6.57 48.80
C ALA A 103 5.47 7.35 49.98
#